data_AF-A0A964FGF1-F1
#
_entry.id   AF-A0A964FGF1-F1
#
_cell.length_a   1.000
_cell.length_b   1.000
_cell.length_c   1.000
_cell.angle_alpha   90.00
_cell.angle_beta   90.00
_cell.angle_gamma   90.00
#
_symmetry.space_group_name_H-M   'P 1'
#
loop_
_entity.id
_entity.type
_entity.pdbx_description
1 polymer ?
#
loop_
_entity_poly.entity_id
_entity_poly.type
_entity_poly.pdbx_seq_one_letter_code
_entity_poly.pdbx_strand_id
1 'polypeptide(L)'
;MKDEFRKDINLEDKQNDLNYKDPVDDYQWKNYLDEKAIAHFKNTFDFNSEEGIIYWKLLELTEPENRLDHPFFKTPGNWDFESMLDAIFNGYYVLIDLVKEKRDRGCLYYQPTAYPFGGSDSLVELIKSFGNRITYNSRSKHSKPVIESQWDYELAKELVRQGIGFTPELLHNWKI
;
A
#
# COMPACT_ATOMS: atom_id res chain seq x y z
N MET A 1 -26.66 -6.94 0.07
CA MET A 1 -25.61 -6.59 1.06
C MET A 1 -24.49 -5.99 0.22
N LYS A 2 -24.25 -4.67 0.30
CA LYS A 2 -23.18 -4.03 -0.48
C LYS A 2 -21.85 -4.52 0.07
N ASP A 3 -20.96 -4.99 -0.81
CA ASP A 3 -19.67 -5.57 -0.47
C ASP A 3 -18.82 -4.51 0.26
N GLU A 4 -18.55 -4.71 1.55
CA GLU A 4 -17.80 -3.74 2.38
C GLU A 4 -16.36 -3.52 1.88
N PHE A 5 -15.89 -4.33 0.94
CA PHE A 5 -14.59 -4.21 0.28
C PHE A 5 -14.60 -3.24 -0.91
N ARG A 6 -15.77 -2.88 -1.46
CA ARG A 6 -15.91 -2.01 -2.64
C ARG A 6 -16.20 -0.56 -2.26
N LYS A 7 -15.30 0.08 -1.52
CA LYS A 7 -15.30 1.55 -1.41
C LYS A 7 -14.48 2.12 -2.56
N ASP A 8 -14.95 1.92 -3.79
CA ASP A 8 -14.19 2.30 -4.96
C ASP A 8 -14.10 3.83 -5.09
N ILE A 9 -12.85 4.28 -5.11
CA ILE A 9 -12.39 5.51 -5.73
C ILE A 9 -12.78 5.38 -7.21
N ASN A 10 -13.54 6.34 -7.76
CA ASN A 10 -14.04 6.34 -9.15
C ASN A 10 -13.03 5.77 -10.18
N LEU A 11 -13.06 4.46 -10.39
CA LEU A 11 -12.29 3.71 -11.39
C LEU A 11 -13.17 3.42 -12.62
N GLU A 12 -14.30 4.11 -12.76
CA GLU A 12 -15.29 3.94 -13.84
C GLU A 12 -14.69 4.09 -15.25
N ASP A 13 -13.46 4.62 -15.37
CA ASP A 13 -12.75 4.76 -16.65
C ASP A 13 -11.89 3.53 -17.06
N LYS A 14 -11.80 2.46 -16.26
CA LYS A 14 -10.96 1.30 -16.60
C LYS A 14 -11.55 0.31 -17.62
N GLN A 15 -12.80 0.45 -18.07
CA GLN A 15 -13.44 -0.60 -18.88
C GLN A 15 -14.27 -0.05 -20.05
N ASN A 16 -13.59 0.25 -21.17
CA ASN A 16 -14.24 0.37 -22.48
C ASN A 16 -14.19 -0.94 -23.30
N ASP A 17 -13.68 -2.03 -22.73
CA ASP A 17 -13.72 -3.37 -23.32
C ASP A 17 -14.67 -4.27 -22.52
N LEU A 18 -15.81 -4.60 -23.13
CA LEU A 18 -16.82 -5.50 -22.56
C LEU A 18 -16.31 -6.94 -22.34
N ASN A 19 -15.15 -7.29 -22.87
CA ASN A 19 -14.49 -8.58 -22.67
C ASN A 19 -13.31 -8.50 -21.69
N TYR A 20 -12.95 -7.32 -21.19
CA TYR A 20 -11.94 -7.20 -20.14
C TYR A 20 -12.51 -7.82 -18.86
N LYS A 21 -11.93 -8.94 -18.48
CA LYS A 21 -12.18 -9.55 -17.20
C LYS A 21 -11.02 -9.16 -16.30
N ASP A 22 -11.34 -8.39 -15.26
CA ASP A 22 -10.35 -8.09 -14.27
C ASP A 22 -9.90 -9.41 -13.62
N PRO A 23 -8.59 -9.74 -13.62
CA PRO A 23 -8.08 -10.94 -12.96
C PRO A 23 -8.54 -11.05 -11.49
N VAL A 24 -8.82 -9.92 -10.84
CA VAL A 24 -9.40 -9.83 -9.49
C VAL A 24 -10.83 -10.40 -9.45
N ASP A 25 -11.65 -10.16 -10.47
CA ASP A 25 -13.03 -10.64 -10.55
C ASP A 25 -13.14 -12.06 -11.14
N ASP A 26 -12.09 -12.51 -11.83
CA ASP A 26 -12.09 -13.78 -12.58
C ASP A 26 -11.99 -15.04 -11.71
N TYR A 27 -11.71 -14.89 -10.41
CA TYR A 27 -11.54 -16.02 -9.51
C TYR A 27 -12.00 -15.69 -8.08
N GLN A 28 -12.35 -16.73 -7.31
CA GLN A 28 -12.84 -16.58 -5.94
C GLN A 28 -11.69 -16.40 -4.94
N TRP A 29 -10.84 -15.39 -5.15
CA TRP A 29 -9.62 -15.15 -4.34
C TRP A 29 -9.89 -15.03 -2.84
N LYS A 30 -11.03 -14.43 -2.47
CA LYS A 30 -11.46 -14.26 -1.08
C LYS A 30 -11.56 -15.60 -0.31
N ASN A 31 -11.76 -16.73 -1.00
CA ASN A 31 -11.81 -18.07 -0.38
C ASN A 31 -10.47 -18.55 0.18
N TYR A 32 -9.36 -17.91 -0.19
CA TYR A 32 -8.01 -18.24 0.28
C TYR A 32 -7.56 -17.37 1.46
N LEU A 33 -8.38 -16.41 1.88
CA LEU A 33 -8.08 -15.54 3.00
C LEU A 33 -8.55 -16.18 4.30
N ASP A 34 -7.66 -16.20 5.30
CA ASP A 34 -8.06 -16.51 6.67
C ASP A 34 -8.61 -15.25 7.38
N GLU A 35 -9.07 -15.42 8.61
CA GLU A 35 -9.64 -14.33 9.41
C GLU A 35 -8.65 -13.17 9.62
N LYS A 36 -7.33 -13.47 9.68
CA LYS A 36 -6.30 -12.44 9.85
C LYS A 36 -6.14 -11.62 8.59
N ALA A 37 -6.07 -12.28 7.43
CA ALA A 37 -5.97 -11.61 6.15
C ALA A 37 -7.21 -10.75 5.88
N ILE A 38 -8.41 -11.27 6.18
CA ILE A 38 -9.66 -10.50 6.08
C ILE A 38 -9.61 -9.26 6.98
N ALA A 39 -9.22 -9.40 8.25
CA ALA A 39 -9.12 -8.26 9.17
C ALA A 39 -8.06 -7.25 8.71
N HIS A 40 -6.95 -7.73 8.14
CA HIS A 40 -5.88 -6.90 7.60
C HIS A 40 -6.39 -6.00 6.46
N PHE A 41 -7.10 -6.56 5.48
CA PHE A 41 -7.64 -5.82 4.34
C PHE A 41 -8.87 -4.96 4.66
N LYS A 42 -9.48 -5.11 5.85
CA LYS A 42 -10.50 -4.16 6.33
C LYS A 42 -9.92 -2.89 6.91
N ASN A 43 -8.63 -2.88 7.27
CA ASN A 43 -7.94 -1.74 7.87
C ASN A 43 -7.23 -0.90 6.79
N THR A 44 -8.00 -0.42 5.82
CA THR A 44 -7.50 0.36 4.68
C THR A 44 -7.78 1.85 4.87
N PHE A 45 -6.97 2.70 4.22
CA PHE A 45 -7.17 4.13 4.27
C PHE A 45 -8.38 4.54 3.40
N ASP A 46 -9.33 5.27 3.99
CA ASP A 46 -10.49 5.77 3.27
C ASP A 46 -10.21 7.14 2.67
N PHE A 47 -9.85 7.18 1.38
CA PHE A 47 -9.60 8.42 0.64
C PHE A 47 -10.82 9.33 0.48
N ASN A 48 -12.04 8.81 0.71
CA ASN A 48 -13.27 9.59 0.63
C ASN A 48 -13.70 10.17 1.98
N SER A 49 -12.99 9.83 3.06
CA SER A 49 -13.22 10.40 4.39
C SER A 49 -12.73 11.86 4.49
N GLU A 50 -13.08 12.54 5.57
CA GLU A 50 -12.52 13.88 5.87
C GLU A 50 -10.99 13.86 5.90
N GLU A 51 -10.40 12.82 6.49
CA GLU A 51 -8.95 12.62 6.54
C GLU A 51 -8.36 12.37 5.15
N GLY A 52 -9.05 11.59 4.31
CA GLY A 52 -8.67 11.36 2.92
C GLY A 52 -8.69 12.64 2.07
N ILE A 53 -9.69 13.50 2.26
CA ILE A 53 -9.78 14.80 1.60
C ILE A 53 -8.62 15.71 2.02
N ILE A 54 -8.24 15.70 3.30
CA ILE A 54 -7.08 16.46 3.80
C ILE A 54 -5.78 15.90 3.23
N TYR A 55 -5.64 14.58 3.13
CA TYR A 55 -4.50 13.92 2.48
C TYR A 55 -4.31 14.43 1.05
N TRP A 56 -5.36 14.45 0.23
CA TRP A 56 -5.27 14.93 -1.15
C TRP A 56 -4.88 16.40 -1.24
N LYS A 57 -5.51 17.27 -0.45
CA LYS A 57 -5.17 18.69 -0.42
C LYS A 57 -3.71 18.93 -0.04
N LEU A 58 -3.21 18.22 0.96
CA LEU A 58 -1.82 18.36 1.36
C LEU A 58 -0.87 17.82 0.30
N LEU A 59 -1.21 16.69 -0.34
CA LEU A 59 -0.43 16.12 -1.44
C LEU A 59 -0.28 17.11 -2.60
N GLU A 60 -1.32 17.88 -2.92
CA GLU A 60 -1.31 18.93 -3.95
C GLU A 60 -0.46 20.14 -3.57
N LEU A 61 -0.45 20.52 -2.29
CA LEU A 61 0.36 21.63 -1.78
C LEU A 61 1.84 21.27 -1.63
N THR A 62 2.17 19.98 -1.52
CA THR A 62 3.54 19.52 -1.27
C THR A 62 4.33 19.29 -2.56
N GLU A 63 5.53 19.84 -2.58
CA GLU A 63 6.50 19.64 -3.68
C GLU A 63 6.74 18.14 -3.97
N PRO A 64 6.82 17.72 -5.25
CA PRO A 64 6.98 16.33 -5.64
C PRO A 64 8.11 15.59 -4.90
N GLU A 65 9.25 16.26 -4.71
CA GLU A 65 10.42 15.71 -4.03
C GLU A 65 10.12 15.28 -2.59
N ASN A 66 9.27 16.03 -1.89
CA ASN A 66 8.90 15.76 -0.50
C ASN A 66 7.84 14.67 -0.37
N ARG A 67 7.00 14.45 -1.39
CA ARG A 67 5.90 13.46 -1.33
C ARG A 67 6.22 12.10 -1.95
N LEU A 68 7.26 12.00 -2.77
CA LEU A 68 7.63 10.73 -3.42
C LEU A 68 8.20 9.70 -2.45
N ASP A 69 9.14 10.12 -1.60
CA ASP A 69 9.92 9.18 -0.77
C ASP A 69 9.71 9.36 0.74
N HIS A 70 9.02 10.42 1.18
CA HIS A 70 8.88 10.69 2.60
C HIS A 70 7.78 9.81 3.24
N PRO A 71 8.06 9.12 4.37
CA PRO A 71 7.09 8.24 5.04
C PRO A 71 5.79 8.91 5.50
N PHE A 72 5.77 10.24 5.57
CA PHE A 72 4.56 11.02 5.88
C PHE A 72 3.45 10.78 4.86
N PHE A 73 3.78 10.66 3.57
CA PHE A 73 2.79 10.42 2.52
C PHE A 73 2.48 8.94 2.28
N LYS A 74 3.11 8.04 3.04
CA LYS A 74 2.62 6.66 3.09
C LYS A 74 1.30 6.65 3.84
N THR A 75 0.23 6.17 3.20
CA THR A 75 -1.09 6.11 3.82
C THR A 75 -1.06 5.33 5.14
N PRO A 76 -1.77 5.79 6.18
CA PRO A 76 -1.96 4.97 7.38
C PRO A 76 -2.84 3.76 7.02
N GLY A 77 -2.63 2.63 7.71
CA GLY A 77 -3.33 1.39 7.40
C GLY A 77 -2.64 0.52 6.36
N ASN A 78 -3.40 -0.44 5.83
CA ASN A 78 -2.96 -1.48 4.91
C ASN A 78 -3.39 -1.18 3.47
N TRP A 79 -2.86 -1.94 2.51
CA TRP A 79 -3.34 -1.82 1.14
C TRP A 79 -4.75 -2.37 1.03
N ASP A 80 -5.49 -1.82 0.07
CA ASP A 80 -6.72 -2.42 -0.40
C ASP A 80 -6.45 -3.80 -1.04
N PHE A 81 -7.41 -4.72 -0.86
CA PHE A 81 -7.29 -6.10 -1.33
C PHE A 81 -7.22 -6.20 -2.85
N GLU A 82 -8.10 -5.48 -3.54
CA GLU A 82 -8.16 -5.49 -5.01
C GLU A 82 -6.91 -4.82 -5.58
N SER A 83 -6.51 -3.68 -5.00
CA SER A 83 -5.26 -2.98 -5.37
C SER A 83 -4.01 -3.87 -5.20
N MET A 84 -3.96 -4.68 -4.13
CA MET A 84 -2.86 -5.64 -3.93
C MET A 84 -2.86 -6.72 -5.01
N LEU A 85 -4.02 -7.31 -5.35
CA LEU A 85 -4.12 -8.32 -6.40
C LEU A 85 -3.77 -7.76 -7.77
N ASP A 86 -4.31 -6.59 -8.12
CA ASP A 86 -3.99 -5.83 -9.34
C ASP A 86 -2.47 -5.66 -9.48
N ALA A 87 -1.81 -5.21 -8.42
CA ALA A 87 -0.37 -5.00 -8.41
C ALA A 87 0.43 -6.31 -8.48
N ILE A 88 -0.12 -7.45 -8.03
CA ILE A 88 0.53 -8.76 -8.21
C ILE A 88 0.44 -9.20 -9.67
N PHE A 89 -0.74 -9.10 -10.29
CA PHE A 89 -0.93 -9.51 -11.69
C PHE A 89 -0.20 -8.62 -12.69
N ASN A 90 -0.05 -7.33 -12.36
CA ASN A 90 0.70 -6.37 -13.16
C ASN A 90 2.17 -6.24 -12.71
N GLY A 91 2.63 -7.11 -11.81
CA GLY A 91 4.00 -7.10 -11.31
C GLY A 91 5.03 -7.41 -12.40
N TYR A 92 6.13 -6.67 -12.40
CA TYR A 92 7.26 -6.90 -13.30
C TYR A 92 8.30 -7.82 -12.64
N TYR A 93 7.90 -9.05 -12.36
CA TYR A 93 8.76 -10.08 -11.80
C TYR A 93 8.28 -11.49 -12.18
N VAL A 94 9.18 -12.46 -12.03
CA VAL A 94 8.84 -13.89 -12.08
C VAL A 94 8.95 -14.45 -10.67
N LEU A 95 7.91 -15.12 -10.19
CA LEU A 95 7.96 -15.89 -8.94
C LEU A 95 8.74 -17.19 -9.19
N ILE A 96 9.75 -17.45 -8.37
CA ILE A 96 10.69 -18.57 -8.58
C ILE A 96 10.41 -19.70 -7.61
N ASP A 97 10.37 -19.42 -6.30
CA ASP A 97 10.23 -20.46 -5.27
C ASP A 97 9.72 -19.89 -3.95
N LEU A 98 9.09 -20.73 -3.12
CA LEU A 98 8.72 -20.42 -1.75
C LEU A 98 9.30 -21.50 -0.82
N VAL A 99 10.42 -21.18 -0.19
CA VAL A 99 11.20 -22.15 0.58
C VAL A 99 10.95 -21.95 2.07
N LYS A 100 10.68 -23.04 2.79
CA LYS A 100 10.74 -23.05 4.25
C LYS A 100 12.19 -23.22 4.71
N GLU A 101 12.83 -22.14 5.11
CA GLU A 101 14.22 -22.16 5.59
C GLU A 101 14.35 -22.74 7.00
N LYS A 102 13.38 -22.44 7.88
CA LYS A 102 13.33 -22.90 9.28
C LYS A 102 11.89 -23.17 9.70
N ARG A 103 11.70 -23.66 10.93
CA ARG A 103 10.37 -23.95 11.49
C ARG A 103 9.41 -22.76 11.39
N ASP A 104 9.92 -21.55 11.62
CA ASP A 104 9.21 -20.28 11.76
C ASP A 104 9.61 -19.25 10.69
N ARG A 105 10.27 -19.70 9.60
CA ARG A 105 10.84 -18.81 8.59
C ARG A 105 10.73 -19.44 7.21
N GLY A 106 10.20 -18.66 6.27
CA GLY A 106 10.25 -18.96 4.85
C GLY A 106 10.81 -17.79 4.05
N CYS A 107 11.17 -18.05 2.81
CA CYS A 107 11.65 -17.06 1.86
C CYS A 107 10.94 -17.24 0.52
N LEU A 108 10.33 -16.16 0.02
CA LEU A 108 9.81 -16.08 -1.34
C LEU A 108 10.92 -15.55 -2.25
N TYR A 109 11.36 -16.38 -3.19
CA TYR A 109 12.31 -16.03 -4.23
C TYR A 109 11.55 -15.56 -5.46
N TYR A 110 11.96 -14.40 -5.97
CA TYR A 110 11.44 -13.83 -7.20
C TYR A 110 12.57 -13.13 -7.96
N GLN A 111 12.39 -13.01 -9.28
CA GLN A 111 13.32 -12.31 -10.16
C GLN A 111 12.63 -11.05 -10.72
N PRO A 112 13.00 -9.83 -10.28
CA PRO A 112 12.45 -8.60 -10.82
C PRO A 112 12.96 -8.34 -12.24
N THR A 113 12.10 -7.80 -13.10
CA THR A 113 12.40 -7.43 -14.49
C THR A 113 12.26 -5.93 -14.75
N ALA A 114 11.76 -5.15 -13.79
CA ALA A 114 11.71 -3.69 -13.86
C ALA A 114 12.16 -3.02 -12.56
N TYR A 115 12.49 -1.73 -12.64
CA TYR A 115 12.75 -0.89 -11.48
C TYR A 115 11.47 -0.18 -11.01
N PRO A 116 11.24 -0.01 -9.69
CA PRO A 116 12.00 -0.60 -8.59
C PRO A 116 11.52 -2.01 -8.23
N PHE A 117 12.42 -3.00 -8.36
CA PHE A 117 12.23 -4.40 -7.90
C PHE A 117 10.92 -5.05 -8.37
N GLY A 118 10.46 -4.69 -9.57
CA GLY A 118 9.27 -5.25 -10.19
C GLY A 118 7.94 -4.88 -9.54
N GLY A 119 7.93 -3.94 -8.58
CA GLY A 119 6.72 -3.65 -7.80
C GLY A 119 6.43 -4.69 -6.72
N SER A 120 7.46 -5.31 -6.12
CA SER A 120 7.33 -6.39 -5.13
C SER A 120 6.63 -6.01 -3.81
N ASP A 121 6.27 -4.74 -3.60
CA ASP A 121 5.63 -4.29 -2.35
C ASP A 121 4.25 -4.94 -2.16
N SER A 122 3.55 -5.32 -3.24
CA SER A 122 2.30 -6.08 -3.17
C SER A 122 2.49 -7.49 -2.61
N LEU A 123 3.63 -8.13 -2.88
CA LEU A 123 3.99 -9.43 -2.29
C LEU A 123 4.26 -9.32 -0.79
N VAL A 124 4.95 -8.25 -0.37
CA VAL A 124 5.18 -7.93 1.04
C VAL A 124 3.84 -7.80 1.77
N GLU A 125 2.90 -7.09 1.15
CA GLU A 125 1.59 -6.87 1.71
C GLU A 125 0.74 -8.14 1.80
N LEU A 126 0.77 -8.99 0.76
CA LEU A 126 0.14 -10.30 0.80
C LEU A 126 0.66 -11.14 1.98
N ILE A 127 1.98 -11.23 2.15
CA ILE A 127 2.60 -12.01 3.23
C ILE A 127 2.22 -11.46 4.61
N LYS A 128 2.19 -10.13 4.77
CA LYS A 128 1.78 -9.45 6.00
C LYS A 128 0.33 -9.76 6.38
N SER A 129 -0.56 -9.88 5.40
CA SER A 129 -1.99 -10.08 5.66
C SER A 129 -2.28 -11.36 6.47
N PHE A 130 -1.51 -12.43 6.24
CA PHE A 130 -1.59 -13.67 7.01
C PHE A 130 -0.91 -13.61 8.40
N GLY A 131 -0.52 -12.41 8.87
CA GLY A 131 0.11 -12.19 10.16
C GLY A 131 1.61 -12.52 10.20
N ASN A 132 2.27 -12.65 9.04
CA ASN A 132 3.71 -12.86 8.99
C ASN A 132 4.46 -11.53 9.10
N ARG A 133 5.66 -11.57 9.66
CA ARG A 133 6.57 -10.42 9.71
C ARG A 133 7.62 -10.53 8.62
N ILE A 134 7.80 -9.45 7.86
CA ILE A 134 8.89 -9.33 6.91
C ILE A 134 10.18 -8.97 7.65
N THR A 135 11.21 -9.80 7.49
CA THR A 135 12.51 -9.62 8.14
C THR A 135 13.59 -9.12 7.18
N TYR A 136 13.39 -9.33 5.88
CA TYR A 136 14.32 -8.94 4.83
C TYR A 136 13.58 -8.84 3.49
N ASN A 137 14.02 -7.93 2.62
CA ASN A 137 13.71 -7.95 1.20
C ASN A 137 14.94 -7.50 0.39
N SER A 138 14.89 -7.70 -0.93
CA SER A 138 15.98 -7.34 -1.87
C SER A 138 16.32 -5.84 -1.88
N ARG A 139 15.39 -4.97 -1.46
CA ARG A 139 15.61 -3.52 -1.29
C ARG A 139 16.51 -3.21 -0.10
N SER A 140 16.41 -3.97 0.99
CA SER A 140 16.90 -3.55 2.30
C SER A 140 18.03 -4.44 2.82
N LYS A 141 19.27 -4.23 2.36
CA LYS A 141 20.45 -4.75 3.08
C LYS A 141 20.75 -3.97 4.37
N HIS A 142 20.28 -2.72 4.48
CA HIS A 142 20.60 -1.81 5.60
C HIS A 142 19.42 -0.97 6.14
N SER A 143 18.19 -1.17 5.66
CA SER A 143 16.99 -0.44 6.08
C SER A 143 15.91 -1.38 6.61
N LYS A 144 14.88 -0.85 7.29
CA LYS A 144 13.69 -1.63 7.64
C LYS A 144 13.04 -2.12 6.34
N PRO A 145 12.67 -3.41 6.21
CA PRO A 145 12.12 -3.95 4.96
C PRO A 145 10.74 -3.37 4.61
N VAL A 146 10.07 -2.79 5.60
CA VAL A 146 8.79 -2.11 5.44
C VAL A 146 8.94 -0.71 6.03
N ILE A 147 8.61 0.30 5.21
CA ILE A 147 8.48 1.69 5.67
C ILE A 147 7.13 1.79 6.37
N GLU A 148 7.09 2.26 7.61
CA GLU A 148 5.83 2.52 8.32
C GLU A 148 5.34 3.93 7.98
N SER A 149 4.02 4.12 7.95
CA SER A 149 3.44 5.45 7.79
C SER A 149 3.84 6.36 8.96
N GLN A 150 4.17 7.60 8.64
CA GLN A 150 4.34 8.70 9.61
C GLN A 150 3.24 9.76 9.44
N TRP A 151 2.12 9.38 8.83
CA TRP A 151 1.00 10.29 8.63
C TRP A 151 0.50 10.83 9.97
N ASP A 152 0.39 12.16 10.06
CA ASP A 152 -0.15 12.88 11.20
C ASP A 152 -1.30 13.76 10.72
N TYR A 153 -2.52 13.34 11.05
CA TYR A 153 -3.73 14.00 10.58
C TYR A 153 -3.88 15.42 11.14
N GLU A 154 -3.46 15.66 12.38
CA GLU A 154 -3.60 16.99 13.01
C GLU A 154 -2.62 17.99 12.39
N LEU A 155 -1.37 17.58 12.18
CA LEU A 155 -0.41 18.38 11.43
C LEU A 155 -0.90 18.64 10.00
N ALA A 156 -1.42 17.61 9.32
CA ALA A 156 -1.88 17.75 7.95
C ALA A 156 -3.03 18.76 7.82
N LYS A 157 -4.02 18.72 8.72
CA LYS A 157 -5.11 19.71 8.77
C LYS A 157 -4.58 21.13 8.89
N GLU A 158 -3.61 21.33 9.77
CA GLU A 158 -3.08 22.65 10.07
C GLU A 158 -2.24 23.22 8.91
N LEU A 159 -1.45 22.38 8.25
CA LEU A 159 -0.73 22.75 7.03
C LEU A 159 -1.67 23.14 5.89
N VAL A 160 -2.72 22.35 5.66
CA VAL A 160 -3.75 22.65 4.66
C VAL A 160 -4.48 23.95 5.00
N ARG A 161 -4.79 24.20 6.28
CA ARG A 161 -5.42 25.45 6.74
C ARG A 161 -4.55 26.68 6.45
N GLN A 162 -3.23 26.55 6.58
CA GLN A 162 -2.27 27.61 6.27
C GLN A 162 -1.95 27.73 4.77
N GLY A 163 -2.35 26.76 3.95
CA GLY A 163 -2.02 26.71 2.52
C GLY A 163 -0.54 26.41 2.26
N ILE A 164 0.11 25.67 3.16
CA ILE A 164 1.54 25.34 3.10
C ILE A 164 1.70 23.83 2.90
N GLY A 165 2.59 23.43 1.98
CA GLY A 165 2.95 22.02 1.80
C GLY A 165 3.87 21.49 2.90
N PHE A 166 3.81 20.17 3.13
CA PHE A 166 4.76 19.48 4.00
C PHE A 166 6.22 19.65 3.52
N THR A 167 7.12 19.91 4.48
CA THR A 167 8.57 19.72 4.34
C THR A 167 9.12 18.95 5.55
N PRO A 168 10.20 18.18 5.41
CA PRO A 168 10.76 17.38 6.52
C PRO A 168 11.15 18.19 7.76
N GLU A 169 11.51 19.46 7.60
CA GLU A 169 11.93 20.35 8.68
C GLU A 169 10.77 20.69 9.63
N LEU A 170 9.53 20.69 9.14
CA LEU A 170 8.34 21.03 9.93
C LEU A 170 8.09 20.04 11.08
N LEU A 171 8.53 18.78 10.93
CA LEU A 171 8.41 17.76 11.98
C LEU A 171 9.19 18.08 13.25
N HIS A 172 10.26 18.87 13.15
CA HIS A 172 11.07 19.27 14.31
C HIS A 172 10.47 20.44 15.08
N ASN A 173 9.64 21.26 14.42
CA ASN A 173 9.06 22.47 15.01
C ASN A 173 7.65 22.24 15.60
N TRP A 174 6.99 21.12 15.26
CA TRP A 174 5.61 20.83 15.67
C TRP A 174 5.48 20.14 17.03
N LYS A 175 6.57 19.56 17.56
CA LYS A 175 6.61 18.94 18.89
C LYS A 175 7.14 19.92 19.93
N ILE A 176 6.32 20.88 20.34
CA ILE A 176 6.49 21.68 21.57
C ILE A 176 5.22 21.57 22.40
#